data_AF-A0A2M7D682-F1
#
_entry.id   AF-A0A2M7D682-F1
#
_cell.length_a   1.000
_cell.length_b   1.000
_cell.length_c   1.000
_cell.angle_alpha   90.00
_cell.angle_beta   90.00
_cell.angle_gamma   90.00
#
_symmetry.space_group_name_H-M   'P 1'
#
loop_
_entity.id
_entity.type
_entity.pdbx_description
1 polymer ?
#
loop_
_entity_poly.entity_id
_entity_poly.type
_entity_poly.pdbx_seq_one_letter_code
_entity_poly.pdbx_strand_id
1 'polypeptide(L)'
;MPLTVNFWLLANEFKINFKKEISQIKIPTAVVYGRKDAFITRAEINDLAGAIPQAEVVIPNNPNHFVGTNAPEETVRIILNFLKKYAHSDF
;
A
#
# COMPACT_ATOMS: atom_id res chain seq x y z
N MET A 1 2.03 24.51 11.13
CA MET A 1 3.43 24.03 11.15
C MET A 1 4.35 25.10 10.56
N PRO A 2 5.60 25.24 11.02
CA PRO A 2 6.53 26.22 10.47
C PRO A 2 6.87 25.90 9.01
N LEU A 3 6.95 26.92 8.15
CA LEU A 3 7.26 26.77 6.72
C LEU A 3 8.58 26.01 6.47
N THR A 4 9.56 26.19 7.35
CA THR A 4 10.87 25.52 7.27
C THR A 4 10.78 24.00 7.42
N VAL A 5 9.85 23.51 8.24
CA VAL A 5 9.60 22.07 8.41
C VAL A 5 8.99 21.49 7.13
N ASN A 6 8.06 22.21 6.49
CA ASN A 6 7.44 21.77 5.24
C ASN A 6 8.47 21.66 4.10
N PHE A 7 9.38 22.64 3.96
CA PHE A 7 10.40 22.60 2.92
C PHE A 7 11.46 21.51 3.16
N TRP A 8 11.80 21.23 4.43
CA TRP A 8 12.70 20.13 4.76
C TRP A 8 12.07 18.76 4.48
N LEU A 9 10.77 18.60 4.75
CA LEU A 9 10.03 17.37 4.41
C LEU A 9 9.99 17.15 2.89
N LEU A 10 9.60 18.19 2.13
CA LEU A 10 9.58 18.17 0.67
C LEU A 10 10.96 17.83 0.09
N ALA A 11 12.02 18.46 0.59
CA ALA A 11 13.39 18.22 0.11
C ALA A 11 13.88 16.77 0.37
N ASN A 12 13.36 16.11 1.41
CA ASN A 12 13.67 14.70 1.67
C ASN A 12 12.83 13.74 0.82
N GLU A 13 11.58 14.08 0.50
CA GLU A 13 10.75 13.30 -0.44
C GLU A 13 11.43 13.14 -1.81
N PHE A 14 12.17 14.16 -2.27
CA PHE A 14 12.92 14.09 -3.53
C PHE A 14 14.20 13.24 -3.50
N LYS A 15 14.67 12.80 -2.33
CA LYS A 15 15.94 12.03 -2.21
C LYS A 15 15.74 10.53 -2.31
N ILE A 16 14.53 10.02 -2.09
CA ILE A 16 14.27 8.58 -2.02
C ILE A 16 13.46 8.15 -3.24
N ASN A 17 14.10 7.37 -4.13
CA ASN A 17 13.37 6.70 -5.21
C ASN A 17 12.67 5.45 -4.66
N PHE A 18 11.49 5.64 -4.06
CA PHE A 18 10.72 4.55 -3.47
C PHE A 18 10.44 3.42 -4.46
N LYS A 19 10.23 3.71 -5.75
CA LYS A 19 10.02 2.69 -6.78
C LYS A 19 11.20 1.72 -6.89
N LYS A 20 12.43 2.22 -6.79
CA LYS A 20 13.63 1.38 -6.78
C LYS A 20 13.71 0.52 -5.53
N GLU A 21 13.41 1.08 -4.36
CA GLU A 21 13.49 0.36 -3.10
C GLU A 21 12.44 -0.76 -2.99
N ILE A 22 11.18 -0.47 -3.32
CA ILE A 22 10.11 -1.48 -3.26
C ILE A 22 10.30 -2.60 -4.28
N SER A 23 11.00 -2.35 -5.39
CA SER A 23 11.30 -3.40 -6.38
C SER A 23 12.21 -4.51 -5.86
N GLN A 24 12.87 -4.28 -4.73
CA GLN A 24 13.72 -5.27 -4.08
C GLN A 24 12.95 -6.21 -3.14
N ILE A 25 11.66 -5.96 -2.88
CA ILE A 25 10.81 -6.82 -2.06
C ILE A 25 10.63 -8.17 -2.77
N LYS A 26 11.01 -9.26 -2.11
CA LYS A 26 10.95 -10.64 -2.67
C LYS A 26 9.85 -11.52 -2.08
N ILE A 27 9.22 -11.06 -0.99
CA ILE A 27 8.14 -11.77 -0.31
C ILE A 27 6.78 -11.35 -0.89
N PRO A 28 5.75 -12.21 -0.82
CA PRO A 28 4.41 -11.81 -1.21
C PRO A 28 3.97 -10.56 -0.49
N THR A 29 3.29 -9.67 -1.20
CA THR A 29 2.85 -8.38 -0.66
C THR A 29 1.39 -8.12 -1.00
N ALA A 30 0.56 -7.85 0.01
CA ALA A 30 -0.79 -7.36 -0.21
C ALA A 30 -0.79 -5.83 -0.24
N VAL A 31 -1.30 -5.25 -1.32
CA VAL A 31 -1.58 -3.81 -1.44
C VAL A 31 -3.08 -3.62 -1.25
N VAL A 32 -3.50 -3.11 -0.09
CA VAL A 32 -4.91 -2.88 0.23
C VAL A 32 -5.28 -1.44 -0.10
N TYR A 33 -6.25 -1.26 -1.00
CA TYR A 33 -6.63 0.06 -1.53
C TYR A 33 -8.13 0.30 -1.47
N GLY A 34 -8.53 1.47 -0.95
CA GLY A 34 -9.93 1.90 -0.95
C GLY A 34 -10.38 2.40 -2.31
N ARG A 35 -11.46 1.81 -2.87
CA ARG A 35 -11.99 2.19 -4.20
C ARG A 35 -12.34 3.69 -4.31
N LYS A 36 -12.71 4.33 -3.20
CA LYS A 36 -13.12 5.74 -3.13
C LYS A 36 -12.07 6.61 -2.42
N ASP A 37 -10.79 6.24 -2.50
CA ASP A 37 -9.70 7.04 -1.97
C ASP A 37 -9.63 8.40 -2.71
N ALA A 38 -9.62 9.48 -1.93
CA ALA A 38 -9.57 10.85 -2.45
C ALA A 38 -8.14 11.40 -2.56
N PHE A 39 -7.16 10.70 -2.00
CA PHE A 39 -5.75 11.11 -1.95
C PHE A 39 -4.87 10.27 -2.88
N ILE A 40 -5.20 9.00 -3.06
CA ILE A 40 -4.43 8.07 -3.90
C ILE A 40 -5.30 7.55 -5.04
N THR A 41 -4.82 7.73 -6.27
CA THR A 41 -5.52 7.28 -7.47
C THR A 41 -5.28 5.79 -7.73
N ARG A 42 -6.18 5.18 -8.51
CA ARG A 42 -5.99 3.80 -8.97
C ARG A 42 -4.74 3.61 -9.83
N ALA A 43 -4.32 4.65 -10.56
CA ALA A 43 -3.11 4.60 -11.38
C ALA A 43 -1.85 4.46 -10.50
N GLU A 44 -1.75 5.27 -9.44
CA GLU A 44 -0.62 5.21 -8.50
C GLU A 44 -0.54 3.85 -7.79
N ILE A 45 -1.67 3.26 -7.43
CA ILE A 45 -1.71 1.90 -6.85
C ILE A 45 -1.27 0.83 -7.85
N ASN A 46 -1.68 0.95 -9.12
CA ASN A 46 -1.23 0.03 -10.16
C ASN A 46 0.28 0.17 -10.40
N ASP A 47 0.82 1.41 -10.38
CA ASP A 47 2.25 1.68 -10.52
C ASP A 47 3.05 1.10 -9.34
N LEU A 48 2.52 1.23 -8.11
CA LEU A 48 3.10 0.65 -6.90
C LEU A 48 3.12 -0.89 -6.97
N ALA A 49 1.98 -1.50 -7.27
CA ALA A 49 1.87 -2.96 -7.35
C ALA A 49 2.70 -3.54 -8.49
N GLY A 50 2.75 -2.86 -9.64
CA GLY A 50 3.59 -3.25 -10.77
C GLY A 50 5.10 -3.15 -10.49
N ALA A 51 5.51 -2.38 -9.49
CA ALA A 51 6.91 -2.29 -9.06
C ALA A 51 7.31 -3.43 -8.11
N ILE A 52 6.37 -4.11 -7.46
CA ILE A 52 6.64 -5.18 -6.48
C ILE A 52 6.37 -6.54 -7.14
N PRO A 53 7.39 -7.42 -7.32
CA PRO A 53 7.26 -8.64 -8.12
C PRO A 53 6.13 -9.61 -7.74
N GLN A 54 5.76 -9.66 -6.46
CA GLN A 54 4.73 -10.56 -5.93
C GLN A 54 3.59 -9.79 -5.24
N ALA A 55 3.30 -8.57 -5.70
CA ALA A 55 2.19 -7.80 -5.15
C ALA A 55 0.84 -8.28 -5.68
N GLU A 56 -0.14 -8.36 -4.77
CA GLU A 56 -1.56 -8.48 -5.10
C GLU A 56 -2.32 -7.25 -4.61
N VAL A 57 -3.11 -6.64 -5.49
CA VAL A 57 -3.98 -5.51 -5.13
C VAL A 57 -5.32 -6.05 -4.67
N VAL A 58 -5.69 -5.75 -3.43
CA VAL A 58 -6.99 -6.11 -2.86
C VAL A 58 -7.80 -4.83 -2.66
N ILE A 59 -8.94 -4.75 -3.36
CA ILE A 59 -9.85 -3.60 -3.31
C ILE A 59 -11.11 -4.04 -2.57
N PRO A 60 -11.30 -3.61 -1.31
CA PRO A 60 -12.51 -3.94 -0.55
C PRO A 60 -13.72 -3.19 -1.13
N ASN A 61 -14.93 -3.64 -0.79
CA ASN A 61 -16.13 -3.17 -1.46
C ASN A 61 -16.51 -1.72 -1.11
N ASN A 62 -16.23 -1.26 0.10
CA ASN A 62 -16.67 0.07 0.56
C ASN A 62 -15.65 1.00 1.26
N PRO A 63 -14.31 0.93 1.11
CA PRO A 63 -13.44 1.85 1.82
C PRO A 63 -13.02 3.08 1.01
N ASN A 64 -12.87 4.17 1.76
CA ASN A 64 -12.14 5.38 1.39
C ASN A 64 -10.66 5.20 1.80
N HIS A 65 -9.90 6.28 1.94
CA HIS A 65 -8.49 6.26 2.32
C HIS A 65 -8.18 5.46 3.60
N PHE A 66 -9.01 5.62 4.64
CA PHE A 66 -8.82 4.94 5.93
C PHE A 66 -9.49 3.56 5.97
N VAL A 67 -8.95 2.61 5.18
CA VAL A 67 -9.53 1.26 5.01
C VAL A 67 -9.75 0.54 6.34
N GLY A 68 -8.73 0.54 7.21
CA GLY A 68 -8.79 -0.15 8.50
C GLY A 68 -9.78 0.43 9.51
N THR A 69 -10.08 1.73 9.42
CA THR A 69 -11.05 2.40 10.30
C THR A 69 -12.48 2.27 9.78
N ASN A 70 -12.66 2.39 8.46
CA ASN A 70 -13.99 2.42 7.85
C ASN A 70 -14.56 1.04 7.52
N ALA A 71 -13.69 0.02 7.41
CA ALA A 71 -14.09 -1.35 7.12
C ALA A 71 -13.21 -2.35 7.92
N PRO A 72 -13.25 -2.32 9.27
CA PRO A 72 -12.34 -3.11 10.10
C PRO A 72 -12.51 -4.62 9.90
N GLU A 73 -13.74 -5.13 9.83
CA GLU A 73 -13.99 -6.57 9.64
C GLU A 73 -13.54 -7.06 8.26
N GLU A 74 -13.76 -6.25 7.23
CA GLU A 74 -13.31 -6.55 5.87
C GLU A 74 -11.78 -6.52 5.78
N THR A 75 -11.16 -5.51 6.40
CA THR A 75 -9.69 -5.40 6.49
C THR A 75 -9.08 -6.60 7.20
N VAL A 76 -9.62 -7.00 8.35
CA VAL A 76 -9.17 -8.19 9.09
C VAL A 76 -9.30 -9.44 8.23
N ARG A 77 -10.41 -9.60 7.50
CA ARG A 77 -10.61 -10.75 6.62
C ARG A 77 -9.58 -10.80 5.49
N ILE A 78 -9.29 -9.65 4.88
CA ILE A 78 -8.26 -9.54 3.83
C ILE A 78 -6.90 -9.97 4.37
N ILE A 79 -6.50 -9.44 5.53
CA ILE A 79 -5.22 -9.78 6.16
C ILE A 79 -5.15 -11.27 6.50
N LEU A 80 -6.18 -11.82 7.15
CA LEU A 80 -6.20 -13.24 7.53
C LEU A 80 -6.20 -14.17 6.31
N ASN A 81 -6.89 -13.81 5.24
CA ASN A 81 -6.90 -14.60 4.01
C ASN A 81 -5.52 -14.59 3.33
N PHE A 82 -4.87 -13.42 3.28
CA PHE A 82 -3.51 -13.28 2.77
C PHE A 82 -2.52 -14.12 3.58
N LEU A 83 -2.55 -14.02 4.91
CA LEU A 83 -1.69 -14.81 5.79
C LEU A 83 -1.92 -16.31 5.64
N LYS A 84 -3.19 -16.76 5.54
CA LYS A 84 -3.52 -18.18 5.32
C LYS A 84 -2.99 -18.69 3.98
N LYS A 85 -3.09 -17.89 2.92
CA LYS A 85 -2.60 -18.24 1.58
C LYS A 85 -1.10 -18.55 1.58
N TYR A 86 -0.35 -17.91 2.47
CA TYR A 86 1.11 -17.97 2.52
C TYR A 86 1.66 -18.57 3.83
N ALA A 87 0.81 -19.27 4.60
CA ALA A 87 1.17 -19.81 5.91
C ALA A 87 2.23 -20.91 5.90
N HIS A 88 2.50 -21.53 4.75
CA HIS A 88 3.40 -22.68 4.58
C HIS A 88 4.44 -22.44 3.49
N SER A 89 4.81 -21.18 3.28
CA SER A 89 5.65 -20.82 2.16
C SER A 89 7.01 -20.35 2.63
N ASP A 90 8.05 -20.80 1.92
CA ASP A 90 9.45 -20.65 2.32
C ASP A 90 10.14 -19.43 1.67
N PHE A 91 9.41 -18.33 1.44
CA PHE A 91 9.97 -17.14 0.79
C PHE A 91 10.99 -16.39 1.65
#